data_AF-A0A1E7FSW5-F1
#
_entry.id   AF-A0A1E7FSW5-F1
#
_cell.length_a   1.000
_cell.length_b   1.000
_cell.length_c   1.000
_cell.angle_alpha   90.00
_cell.angle_beta   90.00
_cell.angle_gamma   90.00
#
_symmetry.space_group_name_H-M   'P 1'
#
loop_
_entity.id
_entity.type
_entity.pdbx_description
1 polymer ?
#
loop_
_entity_poly.entity_id
_entity_poly.type
_entity_poly.pdbx_seq_one_letter_code
_entity_poly.pdbx_strand_id
1 'polypeptide(L)'
;MSRKLSGIQKEVLALYRTLLREATKKDRAANTNTTGTTITTTDFKQLSFTRLLFADASTSTSTAHARNEFRRQALKGSRKDYNGIEHKIRHGYKQIKLLQMPGVVTFKSW
;
A
#
# COMPACT_ATOMS: atom_id res chain seq x y z
N MET A 1 2.77 -31.69 0.50
CA MET A 1 3.64 -31.40 1.66
C MET A 1 3.53 -29.92 2.02
N SER A 2 2.80 -29.56 3.08
CA SER A 2 2.72 -28.17 3.55
C SER A 2 4.04 -27.79 4.24
N ARG A 3 4.74 -26.79 3.72
CA ARG A 3 5.99 -26.31 4.33
C ARG A 3 5.64 -25.50 5.58
N LYS A 4 6.11 -25.93 6.75
CA LYS A 4 5.92 -25.18 8.00
C LYS A 4 6.63 -23.82 7.90
N LEU A 5 5.88 -22.74 7.95
CA LEU A 5 6.40 -21.37 7.92
C LEU A 5 6.75 -20.91 9.34
N SER A 6 7.86 -20.17 9.47
CA SER A 6 8.26 -19.50 10.72
C SER A 6 7.23 -18.42 11.12
N GLY A 7 7.17 -18.07 12.41
CA GLY A 7 6.30 -17.01 12.92
C GLY A 7 6.47 -15.70 12.15
N ILE A 8 7.72 -15.27 11.95
CA ILE A 8 8.03 -14.05 11.19
C ILE A 8 7.55 -14.13 9.73
N GLN A 9 7.66 -15.30 9.10
CA GLN A 9 7.21 -15.48 7.72
C GLN A 9 5.68 -15.38 7.62
N LYS A 10 4.97 -15.91 8.62
CA LYS A 10 3.51 -15.77 8.70
C LYS A 10 3.12 -14.30 8.87
N GLU A 11 3.84 -13.55 9.69
CA GLU A 11 3.60 -12.11 9.87
C GLU A 11 3.85 -11.30 8.60
N VAL A 12 4.96 -11.56 7.89
CA VAL A 12 5.24 -10.94 6.57
C VAL A 12 4.09 -11.19 5.59
N LEU A 13 3.58 -12.42 5.53
CA LEU A 13 2.44 -12.76 4.66
C LEU A 13 1.13 -12.13 5.13
N ALA A 14 0.89 -12.06 6.44
CA ALA A 14 -0.28 -11.40 7.00
C ALA A 14 -0.27 -9.91 6.65
N LEU A 15 0.87 -9.23 6.83
CA LEU A 15 1.07 -7.84 6.47
C LEU A 15 0.79 -7.59 4.99
N TYR A 16 1.37 -8.41 4.10
CA TYR A 16 1.14 -8.31 2.65
C TYR A 16 -0.35 -8.42 2.29
N ARG A 17 -1.06 -9.39 2.87
CA ARG A 17 -2.50 -9.60 2.60
C ARG A 17 -3.34 -8.44 3.09
N THR A 18 -3.05 -7.91 4.27
CA THR A 18 -3.75 -6.73 4.82
C THR A 18 -3.51 -5.50 3.97
N LEU A 19 -2.25 -5.24 3.55
CA LEU A 19 -1.91 -4.12 2.68
C LEU A 19 -2.72 -4.13 1.38
N LEU A 20 -2.81 -5.29 0.71
CA LEU A 20 -3.57 -5.40 -0.54
C LEU A 20 -5.07 -5.15 -0.34
N ARG A 21 -5.64 -5.59 0.79
CA ARG A 21 -7.05 -5.35 1.12
C ARG A 21 -7.32 -3.87 1.33
N GLU A 22 -6.48 -3.18 2.10
CA GLU A 22 -6.64 -1.75 2.36
C GLU A 22 -6.39 -0.90 1.11
N ALA A 23 -5.42 -1.27 0.27
CA ALA A 23 -5.20 -0.65 -1.03
C ALA A 23 -6.45 -0.77 -1.92
N THR A 24 -7.04 -1.97 -2.00
CA THR A 24 -8.28 -2.20 -2.77
C THR A 24 -9.46 -1.39 -2.20
N LYS A 25 -9.57 -1.31 -0.87
CA LYS A 25 -10.61 -0.53 -0.20
C LYS A 25 -10.47 0.96 -0.52
N LYS A 26 -9.25 1.48 -0.54
CA LYS A 26 -8.95 2.87 -0.90
C LYS A 26 -9.24 3.16 -2.37
N ASP A 27 -8.89 2.24 -3.29
CA ASP A 27 -9.20 2.37 -4.72
C ASP A 27 -10.71 2.44 -4.97
N ARG A 28 -11.47 1.57 -4.29
CA ARG A 28 -12.94 1.61 -4.35
C ARG A 28 -13.50 2.93 -3.83
N ALA A 29 -13.02 3.40 -2.67
CA ALA A 29 -13.45 4.67 -2.08
C ALA A 29 -13.08 5.89 -2.96
N ALA A 30 -11.96 5.87 -3.65
CA ALA A 30 -11.57 6.92 -4.59
C ALA A 30 -12.51 6.95 -5.81
N ASN A 31 -12.87 5.79 -6.36
CA ASN A 31 -13.76 5.69 -7.51
C ASN A 31 -15.21 6.13 -7.16
N THR A 32 -15.71 5.84 -5.96
CA THR A 32 -17.06 6.25 -5.53
C THR A 32 -17.22 7.75 -5.41
N ASN A 33 -16.17 8.48 -5.03
CA ASN A 33 -16.22 9.94 -4.89
C ASN A 33 -16.26 10.67 -6.25
N THR A 34 -16.05 9.97 -7.37
CA THR A 34 -16.00 10.58 -8.72
C THR A 34 -17.39 10.65 -9.37
N THR A 35 -18.37 9.85 -8.95
CA THR A 35 -19.69 9.76 -9.60
C THR A 35 -20.65 10.92 -9.28
N GLY A 36 -20.23 11.89 -8.44
CA GLY A 36 -21.12 12.94 -7.92
C GLY A 36 -20.78 14.39 -8.28
N THR A 37 -19.83 14.67 -9.18
CA THR A 37 -19.39 16.06 -9.44
C THR A 37 -19.37 16.38 -10.93
N THR A 38 -20.37 17.15 -11.37
CA THR A 38 -20.37 17.84 -12.66
C THR A 38 -19.12 18.72 -12.73
N ILE A 39 -18.27 18.46 -13.73
CA ILE A 39 -16.96 19.07 -13.89
C ILE A 39 -17.14 20.56 -14.22
N THR A 40 -16.89 21.45 -13.26
CA THR A 40 -16.47 22.83 -13.54
C THR A 40 -14.95 22.89 -13.45
N THR A 41 -14.38 23.22 -14.60
CA THR A 41 -12.96 23.37 -14.90
C THR A 41 -12.31 24.42 -14.01
N THR A 42 -11.74 24.07 -12.85
CA THR A 42 -10.64 24.85 -12.23
C THR A 42 -9.92 24.22 -11.03
N ASP A 43 -10.35 23.09 -10.46
CA ASP A 43 -9.69 22.58 -9.26
C ASP A 43 -8.84 21.33 -9.49
N PHE A 44 -7.60 21.56 -9.93
CA PHE A 44 -6.49 20.59 -9.83
C PHE A 44 -6.05 20.34 -8.37
N LYS A 45 -6.79 20.83 -7.37
CA LYS A 45 -6.30 20.96 -5.99
C LYS A 45 -6.46 19.72 -5.12
N GLN A 46 -7.02 18.62 -5.61
CA GLN A 46 -6.93 17.34 -4.90
C GLN A 46 -6.66 16.20 -5.87
N LEU A 47 -5.40 16.12 -6.30
CA LEU A 47 -4.85 14.87 -6.81
C LEU A 47 -5.04 13.80 -5.73
N SER A 48 -5.92 12.85 -6.03
CA SER A 48 -6.19 11.68 -5.21
C SER A 48 -4.88 10.96 -4.83
N PHE A 49 -4.82 10.40 -3.62
CA PHE A 49 -3.69 9.62 -3.11
C PHE A 49 -3.16 8.58 -4.10
N THR A 50 -4.05 8.06 -4.94
CA THR A 50 -3.74 7.22 -6.10
C THR A 50 -2.74 7.92 -7.02
N ARG A 51 -3.02 9.13 -7.52
CA ARG A 51 -2.12 9.80 -8.47
C ARG A 51 -0.77 10.23 -7.89
N LEU A 52 -0.69 10.51 -6.58
CA LEU A 52 0.60 10.76 -5.90
C LEU A 52 1.45 9.50 -5.73
N LEU A 53 0.84 8.31 -5.68
CA LEU A 53 1.55 7.04 -5.79
C LEU A 53 1.88 6.66 -7.25
N PHE A 54 1.18 7.22 -8.25
CA PHE A 54 1.21 6.84 -9.67
C PHE A 54 1.72 7.94 -10.62
N ALA A 55 2.83 8.60 -10.31
CA ALA A 55 3.47 9.55 -11.25
C ALA A 55 3.99 8.88 -12.56
N ASP A 56 3.83 7.58 -12.71
CA ASP A 56 3.99 6.87 -13.99
C ASP A 56 2.61 6.39 -14.48
N ALA A 57 2.11 7.04 -15.52
CA ALA A 57 0.74 6.96 -16.01
C ALA A 57 0.41 5.68 -16.80
N SER A 58 1.35 4.73 -16.90
CA SER A 58 1.19 3.53 -17.71
C SER A 58 0.95 2.28 -16.83
N THR A 59 -0.28 2.14 -16.32
CA THR A 59 -0.91 0.83 -16.00
C THR A 59 -0.61 0.15 -14.64
N SER A 60 -0.65 0.84 -13.49
CA SER A 60 -0.59 0.13 -12.20
C SER A 60 -1.57 0.65 -11.14
N THR A 61 -2.64 -0.12 -10.86
CA THR A 61 -3.56 0.02 -9.71
C THR A 61 -2.81 0.11 -8.36
N SER A 62 -3.42 0.66 -7.30
CA SER A 62 -2.78 0.73 -5.95
C SER A 62 -2.32 -0.61 -5.44
N THR A 63 -3.08 -1.65 -5.75
CA THR A 63 -2.73 -3.04 -5.46
C THR A 63 -1.48 -3.52 -6.22
N ALA A 64 -1.28 -3.07 -7.46
CA ALA A 64 -0.11 -3.41 -8.27
C ALA A 64 1.15 -2.70 -7.76
N HIS A 65 1.05 -1.42 -7.42
CA HIS A 65 2.15 -0.67 -6.81
C HIS A 65 2.55 -1.26 -5.46
N ALA A 66 1.59 -1.48 -4.55
CA ALA A 66 1.83 -2.10 -3.24
C ALA A 66 2.53 -3.46 -3.37
N ARG A 67 2.14 -4.26 -4.37
CA ARG A 67 2.78 -5.54 -4.67
C ARG A 67 4.21 -5.38 -5.17
N ASN A 68 4.47 -4.44 -6.07
CA ASN A 68 5.80 -4.20 -6.62
C ASN A 68 6.75 -3.68 -5.56
N GLU A 69 6.31 -2.74 -4.71
CA GLU A 69 7.10 -2.24 -3.59
C GLU A 69 7.43 -3.34 -2.57
N PHE A 70 6.43 -4.15 -2.18
CA PHE A 70 6.66 -5.26 -1.27
C PHE A 70 7.68 -6.27 -1.82
N ARG A 71 7.62 -6.55 -3.13
CA ARG A 71 8.59 -7.41 -3.82
C ARG A 71 9.98 -6.78 -3.86
N ARG A 72 10.10 -5.50 -4.22
CA ARG A 72 11.37 -4.76 -4.26
C ARG A 72 12.10 -4.86 -2.92
N GLN A 73 11.38 -4.68 -1.82
CA GLN A 73 11.95 -4.74 -0.48
C GLN A 73 12.29 -6.16 -0.04
N ALA A 74 11.48 -7.15 -0.41
CA ALA A 74 11.78 -8.55 -0.17
C ALA A 74 13.04 -9.02 -0.91
N LEU A 75 13.32 -8.44 -2.09
CA LEU A 75 14.55 -8.69 -2.85
C LEU A 75 15.77 -8.00 -2.22
N LYS A 76 15.59 -6.79 -1.67
CA LYS A 76 16.66 -6.02 -1.01
C LYS A 76 17.06 -6.61 0.35
N GLY A 77 16.14 -7.25 1.07
CA GLY A 77 16.37 -7.81 2.39
C GLY A 77 17.06 -9.18 2.37
N SER A 78 17.99 -9.40 3.32
CA SER A 78 18.53 -10.74 3.58
C SER A 78 17.58 -11.56 4.44
N ARG A 79 17.40 -12.85 4.13
CA ARG A 79 16.60 -13.79 4.94
C ARG A 79 17.16 -14.03 6.34
N LYS A 80 18.41 -13.63 6.59
CA LYS A 80 19.11 -13.78 7.88
C LYS A 80 18.95 -12.57 8.80
N ASP A 81 18.51 -11.43 8.27
CA ASP A 81 18.33 -10.19 9.03
C ASP A 81 16.92 -10.13 9.65
N TYR A 82 16.72 -10.90 10.72
CA TYR A 82 15.42 -10.98 11.39
C TYR A 82 15.00 -9.65 12.00
N ASN A 83 15.93 -8.91 12.61
CA ASN A 83 15.66 -7.62 13.25
C ASN A 83 15.24 -6.56 12.22
N GLY A 84 15.93 -6.51 11.07
CA GLY A 84 15.55 -5.63 9.97
C GLY A 84 14.19 -5.99 9.37
N ILE A 85 13.91 -7.27 9.17
CA ILE A 85 12.59 -7.75 8.70
C ILE A 85 11.50 -7.36 9.69
N GLU A 86 11.69 -7.60 10.97
CA GLU A 86 10.72 -7.29 12.02
C GLU A 86 10.45 -5.77 12.14
N HIS A 87 11.51 -4.95 12.06
CA HIS A 87 11.36 -3.50 12.00
C HIS A 87 10.52 -3.06 10.80
N LYS A 88 10.77 -3.64 9.62
CA LYS A 88 9.96 -3.37 8.41
C LYS A 88 8.51 -3.83 8.58
N ILE A 89 8.26 -4.95 9.24
CA ILE A 89 6.89 -5.42 9.54
C ILE A 89 6.16 -4.41 10.42
N ARG A 90 6.77 -3.98 11.54
CA ARG A 90 6.22 -2.94 12.42
C ARG A 90 5.93 -1.65 11.65
N HIS A 91 6.87 -1.20 10.83
CA HIS A 91 6.71 0.00 10.00
C HIS A 91 5.55 -0.14 9.01
N GLY A 92 5.40 -1.31 8.37
CA GLY A 92 4.29 -1.60 7.46
C GLY A 92 2.92 -1.57 8.15
N TYR A 93 2.80 -2.13 9.36
CA TYR A 93 1.56 -2.03 10.15
C TYR A 93 1.22 -0.59 10.52
N LYS A 94 2.23 0.24 10.83
CA LYS A 94 2.04 1.67 11.06
C LYS A 94 1.49 2.36 9.81
N GLN A 95 2.01 2.06 8.62
CA GLN A 95 1.51 2.61 7.35
C GLN A 95 0.06 2.18 7.06
N ILE A 96 -0.27 0.91 7.31
CA ILE A 96 -1.64 0.41 7.15
C ILE A 96 -2.60 1.16 8.09
N LYS A 97 -2.21 1.33 9.36
CA LYS A 97 -3.02 2.08 10.33
C LYS A 97 -3.25 3.52 9.89
N LEU A 98 -2.22 4.17 9.34
CA LEU A 98 -2.35 5.51 8.77
C LEU A 98 -3.29 5.53 7.55
N LEU A 99 -3.22 4.54 6.67
CA LEU A 99 -4.09 4.42 5.50
C LEU A 99 -5.57 4.25 5.89
N GLN A 100 -5.83 3.59 7.03
CA GLN A 100 -7.15 3.40 7.62
C GLN A 100 -7.70 4.66 8.29
N MET A 101 -6.86 5.64 8.66
CA MET A 101 -7.30 6.89 9.29
C MET A 101 -8.03 7.77 8.26
N PRO A 102 -9.26 8.25 8.54
CA PRO A 102 -9.95 9.19 7.67
C PRO A 102 -9.16 10.51 7.59
N GLY A 103 -9.03 11.09 6.40
CA GLY A 103 -8.33 12.37 6.18
C GLY A 103 -6.81 12.28 5.91
N VAL A 104 -6.17 11.12 6.12
CA VAL A 104 -4.76 10.94 5.74
C VAL A 104 -4.69 10.54 4.26
N VAL A 105 -4.21 11.47 3.43
CA VAL A 105 -4.12 11.35 1.96
C VAL A 105 -2.69 11.25 1.43
N THR A 106 -1.66 11.42 2.26
CA THR A 106 -0.26 11.34 1.83
C THR A 106 0.61 10.71 2.91
N PHE A 107 1.43 9.73 2.51
CA PHE A 107 2.57 9.29 3.31
C PHE A 107 3.69 8.86 2.38
N LYS A 108 4.92 9.24 2.74
CA LYS A 108 6.13 8.97 1.96
C LYS A 108 6.33 7.46 1.82
N SER A 109 6.49 6.99 0.58
CA SER A 109 6.87 5.61 0.32
C SER A 109 8.32 5.35 0.76
N TRP A 110 8.57 4.08 1.06
CA TRP A 110 9.74 3.45 1.67
C TRP A 110 11.13 3.93 1.23
#